data_AF-A0A0A9WJM9-F1
#
_entry.id   AF-A0A0A9WJM9-F1
#
_cell.length_a   1.000
_cell.length_b   1.000
_cell.length_c   1.000
_cell.angle_alpha   90.00
_cell.angle_beta   90.00
_cell.angle_gamma   90.00
#
_symmetry.space_group_name_H-M   'P 1'
#
loop_
_entity.id
_entity.type
_entity.pdbx_description
1 polymer ?
#
loop_
_entity_poly.entity_id
_entity_poly.type
_entity_poly.pdbx_seq_one_letter_code
_entity_poly.pdbx_strand_id
1 'polypeptide(L)'
;MPTYKLTYFDLKGLGESIRMILSYMGEEFEDHRIAIQDWPATKNTIKFGKVPVLDVDGKRMYQAQAILRFLAKKAKLAGDNDLEAYEIDSIVGTVTDFISAYAPIWGITDPKEKEEFIAKLKKESIPYY
;
A
#
# COMPACT_ATOMS: atom_id res chain seq x y z
N MET A 1 -0.79 3.91 -24.74
CA MET A 1 -0.36 3.59 -23.36
C MET A 1 -1.60 3.62 -22.49
N PRO A 2 -1.71 2.77 -21.46
CA PRO A 2 -2.83 2.81 -20.54
C PRO A 2 -2.84 4.16 -19.83
N THR A 3 -4.01 4.73 -19.58
CA THR A 3 -4.12 5.91 -18.73
C THR A 3 -4.20 5.45 -17.28
N TYR A 4 -3.19 5.82 -16.47
CA TYR A 4 -3.11 5.49 -15.05
C TYR A 4 -3.44 6.71 -14.19
N LYS A 5 -4.25 6.50 -13.14
CA LYS A 5 -4.45 7.47 -12.07
C LYS A 5 -4.40 6.78 -10.73
N LEU A 6 -3.43 7.15 -9.90
CA LEU A 6 -3.33 6.69 -8.52
C LEU A 6 -4.01 7.71 -7.61
N THR A 7 -5.02 7.27 -6.86
CA THR A 7 -5.62 8.06 -5.78
C THR A 7 -5.16 7.52 -4.42
N TYR A 8 -4.43 8.34 -3.67
CA TYR A 8 -3.96 8.02 -2.32
C TYR A 8 -3.81 9.28 -1.47
N PHE A 9 -3.51 9.14 -0.18
CA PHE A 9 -3.18 10.28 0.68
C PHE A 9 -1.92 10.99 0.21
N ASP A 10 -1.77 12.26 0.58
CA ASP A 10 -0.53 13.03 0.43
C ASP A 10 0.55 12.58 1.44
N LEU A 11 0.95 11.31 1.31
CA LEU A 11 2.02 10.64 2.02
C LEU A 11 2.49 9.43 1.21
N LYS A 12 3.57 8.81 1.65
CA LYS A 12 4.11 7.58 1.01
C LYS A 12 3.18 6.39 1.26
N GLY A 13 3.19 5.87 2.49
CA GLY A 13 2.30 4.80 2.95
C GLY A 13 2.20 3.63 1.97
N LEU A 14 1.01 3.07 1.84
CA LEU A 14 0.70 1.96 0.92
C LEU A 14 0.63 2.39 -0.55
N GLY A 15 0.56 3.70 -0.84
CA GLY A 15 0.53 4.21 -2.22
C GLY A 15 1.91 4.26 -2.85
N GLU A 16 2.98 4.34 -2.07
CA GLU A 16 4.33 4.55 -2.57
C GLU A 16 4.84 3.39 -3.43
N SER A 17 4.58 2.15 -3.02
CA SER A 17 4.97 0.98 -3.80
C SER A 17 4.28 0.97 -5.18
N ILE A 18 3.07 1.51 -5.29
CA ILE A 18 2.36 1.66 -6.58
C ILE A 18 3.03 2.74 -7.44
N ARG A 19 3.42 3.88 -6.84
CA ARG A 19 4.20 4.92 -7.55
C ARG A 19 5.52 4.37 -8.07
N MET A 20 6.22 3.60 -7.23
CA MET A 20 7.51 3.01 -7.57
C MET A 20 7.39 2.06 -8.76
N ILE A 21 6.41 1.16 -8.78
CA ILE A 21 6.30 0.19 -9.89
C ILE A 21 5.81 0.85 -11.20
N LEU A 22 4.94 1.86 -11.13
CA LEU A 22 4.57 2.65 -12.31
C LEU A 22 5.81 3.38 -12.89
N SER A 23 6.61 3.98 -12.02
CA SER A 23 7.86 4.63 -12.40
C SER A 23 8.88 3.64 -12.97
N TYR A 24 9.00 2.44 -12.38
CA TYR A 24 9.86 1.37 -12.87
C TYR A 24 9.49 0.93 -14.29
N MET A 25 8.20 0.85 -14.60
CA MET A 25 7.72 0.53 -15.94
C MET A 25 7.85 1.71 -16.94
N GLY A 26 8.24 2.90 -16.48
CA GLY A 26 8.28 4.11 -17.30
C GLY A 26 6.88 4.63 -17.69
N GLU A 27 5.84 4.26 -16.94
CA GLU A 27 4.47 4.68 -17.22
C GLU A 27 4.21 6.06 -16.60
N GLU A 28 3.67 6.98 -17.41
CA GLU A 28 3.11 8.23 -16.89
C GLU A 28 1.79 7.95 -16.16
N PHE A 29 1.56 8.65 -15.05
CA PHE A 29 0.33 8.52 -14.27
C PHE A 29 -0.05 9.82 -13.57
N GLU A 30 -1.35 10.03 -13.37
CA GLU A 30 -1.86 11.08 -12.50
C GLU A 30 -1.70 10.64 -11.03
N ASP A 31 -0.85 11.34 -10.26
CA ASP A 31 -0.70 11.15 -8.80
C ASP A 31 -1.70 12.03 -8.05
N HIS A 32 -2.94 11.57 -7.95
CA HIS A 32 -4.02 12.27 -7.26
C HIS A 32 -3.90 12.10 -5.74
N ARG A 33 -3.38 13.13 -5.07
CA ARG A 33 -3.11 13.17 -3.63
C ARG A 33 -4.25 13.81 -2.86
N ILE A 34 -4.88 13.04 -1.98
CA ILE A 34 -5.94 13.49 -1.09
C ILE A 34 -5.32 14.07 0.18
N ALA A 35 -5.63 15.32 0.48
CA ALA A 35 -5.29 15.91 1.76
C ALA A 35 -6.17 15.31 2.88
N ILE A 36 -5.62 15.14 4.09
CA ILE A 36 -6.29 14.41 5.18
C ILE A 36 -7.66 15.04 5.52
N GLN A 37 -7.79 16.36 5.46
CA GLN A 37 -9.03 17.09 5.73
C GLN A 37 -10.15 16.79 4.72
N ASP A 38 -9.81 16.42 3.48
CA ASP A 38 -10.77 16.14 2.41
C ASP A 38 -11.21 14.66 2.40
N TRP A 39 -10.56 13.83 3.20
CA TRP A 39 -10.85 12.40 3.28
C TRP A 39 -12.28 12.07 3.69
N PRO A 40 -12.92 12.73 4.68
CA PRO A 40 -14.29 12.40 5.07
C PRO A 40 -15.30 12.53 3.92
N ALA A 41 -15.16 13.55 3.09
CA ALA A 41 -16.00 13.75 1.90
C ALA A 41 -15.68 12.70 0.81
N THR A 42 -14.40 12.45 0.58
CA THR A 42 -13.93 11.52 -0.47
C THR A 42 -14.28 10.07 -0.15
N LYS A 43 -14.18 9.64 1.11
CA LYS A 43 -14.34 8.24 1.55
C LYS A 43 -15.66 7.61 1.09
N ASN A 44 -16.77 8.36 1.14
CA ASN A 44 -18.10 7.86 0.78
C ASN A 44 -18.26 7.63 -0.74
N THR A 45 -17.36 8.18 -1.56
CA THR A 45 -17.36 8.00 -3.03
C THR A 45 -16.52 6.81 -3.49
N ILE A 46 -15.72 6.22 -2.59
CA ILE A 46 -14.78 5.14 -2.89
C ILE A 46 -15.35 3.80 -2.42
N LYS A 47 -15.41 2.80 -3.31
CA LYS A 47 -15.80 1.45 -2.94
C LYS A 47 -14.88 0.92 -1.83
N PHE A 48 -15.48 0.36 -0.78
CA PHE A 48 -14.83 -0.05 0.48
C PHE A 48 -14.36 1.08 1.40
N GLY A 49 -14.40 2.34 0.98
CA GLY A 49 -13.95 3.48 1.80
C GLY A 49 -12.48 3.36 2.21
N LYS A 50 -11.63 2.85 1.31
CA LYS A 50 -10.20 2.63 1.51
C LYS A 50 -9.42 3.09 0.28
N VAL A 51 -8.22 3.63 0.51
CA VAL A 51 -7.20 3.92 -0.50
C VAL A 51 -5.95 3.08 -0.19
N PRO A 52 -5.09 2.74 -1.16
CA PRO A 52 -5.01 3.25 -2.53
C PRO A 52 -6.09 2.70 -3.48
N VAL A 53 -6.37 3.51 -4.50
CA VAL A 53 -7.20 3.18 -5.65
C VAL A 53 -6.38 3.47 -6.91
N LEU A 54 -6.35 2.53 -7.85
CA LEU A 54 -5.72 2.73 -9.14
C LEU A 54 -6.78 2.63 -10.24
N ASP A 55 -6.97 3.70 -11.00
CA ASP A 55 -7.77 3.68 -12.22
C ASP A 55 -6.84 3.33 -13.40
N VAL A 56 -7.22 2.32 -14.20
CA VAL A 56 -6.51 1.88 -15.40
C VAL A 56 -7.50 1.87 -16.55
N ASP A 57 -7.35 2.79 -17.51
CA ASP A 57 -8.26 2.93 -18.66
C ASP A 57 -9.75 3.03 -18.24
N GLY A 58 -10.02 3.82 -17.20
CA GLY A 58 -11.36 4.00 -16.64
C GLY A 58 -11.85 2.84 -15.75
N LYS A 59 -11.08 1.76 -15.62
CA LYS A 59 -11.39 0.66 -14.70
C LYS A 59 -10.73 0.87 -13.35
N ARG A 60 -11.55 1.01 -12.32
CA ARG A 60 -11.10 1.23 -10.95
C ARG A 60 -10.71 -0.08 -10.25
N MET A 61 -9.49 -0.11 -9.70
CA MET A 61 -8.92 -1.20 -8.90
C MET A 61 -8.74 -0.76 -7.44
N TYR A 62 -8.85 -1.73 -6.53
CA TYR A 62 -8.80 -1.52 -5.09
C TYR A 62 -7.86 -2.54 -4.44
N GLN A 63 -7.46 -2.27 -3.19
CA GLN A 63 -6.53 -3.07 -2.39
C GLN A 63 -5.09 -3.00 -2.91
N ALA A 64 -4.19 -2.45 -2.08
CA ALA A 64 -2.81 -2.16 -2.47
C ALA A 64 -2.08 -3.41 -3.02
N GLN A 65 -2.15 -4.54 -2.32
CA GLN A 65 -1.49 -5.77 -2.76
C GLN A 65 -2.06 -6.33 -4.06
N ALA A 66 -3.38 -6.25 -4.28
CA ALA A 66 -3.99 -6.73 -5.52
C ALA A 66 -3.57 -5.87 -6.71
N ILE A 67 -3.52 -4.54 -6.52
CA ILE A 67 -3.00 -3.59 -7.51
C ILE A 67 -1.53 -3.90 -7.81
N LEU A 68 -0.69 -4.08 -6.79
CA LEU A 68 0.72 -4.38 -6.96
C LEU A 68 0.95 -5.69 -7.71
N ARG A 69 0.20 -6.76 -7.39
CA ARG A 69 0.30 -8.03 -8.11
C ARG A 69 -0.10 -7.88 -9.58
N PHE A 70 -1.12 -7.07 -9.88
CA PHE A 70 -1.50 -6.74 -11.24
C PHE A 70 -0.38 -6.03 -11.99
N LEU A 71 0.22 -4.99 -11.39
CA LEU A 71 1.31 -4.22 -12.00
C LEU A 71 2.60 -5.04 -12.10
N ALA A 72 2.93 -5.88 -11.11
CA ALA A 72 4.09 -6.76 -11.11
C ALA A 72 4.06 -7.73 -12.29
N LYS A 73 2.89 -8.28 -12.64
CA LYS A 73 2.74 -9.11 -13.85
C LYS A 73 3.04 -8.34 -15.12
N LYS A 74 2.59 -7.08 -15.24
CA LYS A 74 2.89 -6.22 -16.40
C LYS A 74 4.37 -5.82 -16.45
N ALA A 75 4.99 -5.61 -15.29
CA ALA A 75 6.40 -5.27 -15.14
C ALA A 75 7.35 -6.48 -15.26
N LYS A 76 6.82 -7.72 -15.38
CA LYS A 76 7.59 -8.97 -15.33
C LYS A 76 8.38 -9.14 -14.02
N LEU A 77 7.76 -8.79 -12.90
CA LEU A 77 8.28 -8.87 -11.53
C LEU A 77 7.46 -9.81 -10.63
N ALA A 78 6.70 -10.74 -11.21
CA ALA A 78 5.79 -11.62 -10.48
C ALA A 78 6.26 -13.08 -10.40
N GLY A 79 7.56 -13.34 -10.63
CA GLY A 79 8.13 -14.68 -10.76
C GLY A 79 7.84 -15.32 -12.12
N ASP A 80 8.63 -16.34 -12.47
CA ASP A 80 8.49 -17.07 -13.73
C ASP A 80 7.54 -18.28 -13.61
N ASN A 81 7.21 -18.69 -12.39
CA ASN A 81 6.33 -19.80 -12.08
C ASN A 81 5.55 -19.60 -10.76
N ASP A 82 4.60 -20.48 -10.49
CA ASP A 82 3.72 -20.38 -9.31
C ASP A 82 4.48 -20.42 -7.98
N LEU A 83 5.61 -21.11 -7.93
CA LEU A 83 6.41 -21.28 -6.72
C LEU A 83 7.21 -20.00 -6.40
N GLU A 84 7.82 -19.39 -7.41
CA GLU A 84 8.46 -18.07 -7.27
C GLU A 84 7.44 -16.96 -6.98
N ALA A 85 6.28 -16.99 -7.63
CA ALA A 85 5.20 -16.05 -7.33
C ALA A 85 4.73 -16.18 -5.87
N TYR A 86 4.63 -17.42 -5.37
CA TYR A 86 4.34 -17.69 -3.97
C TYR A 86 5.42 -17.14 -3.04
N GLU A 87 6.71 -17.33 -3.34
CA GLU A 87 7.80 -16.79 -2.52
C GLU A 87 7.72 -15.27 -2.43
N ILE A 88 7.45 -14.57 -3.54
CA ILE A 88 7.24 -13.13 -3.56
C ILE A 88 6.03 -12.73 -2.70
N ASP A 89 4.88 -13.38 -2.91
CA ASP A 89 3.65 -13.11 -2.15
C ASP A 89 3.84 -13.39 -0.65
N SER A 90 4.65 -14.38 -0.26
CA SER A 90 4.94 -14.69 1.13
C SER A 90 5.70 -13.55 1.82
N ILE A 91 6.72 -13.00 1.17
CA ILE A 91 7.49 -11.85 1.69
C ILE A 91 6.59 -10.61 1.76
N VAL A 92 5.79 -10.34 0.72
CA VAL A 92 4.83 -9.23 0.71
C VAL A 92 3.83 -9.36 1.85
N GLY A 93 3.35 -10.59 2.13
CA GLY A 93 2.49 -10.92 3.26
C GLY A 93 3.15 -10.56 4.59
N THR A 94 4.34 -11.10 4.85
CA THR A 94 5.13 -10.83 6.07
C THR A 94 5.35 -9.33 6.30
N VAL A 95 5.75 -8.59 5.25
CA VAL A 95 5.94 -7.13 5.34
C VAL A 95 4.63 -6.40 5.62
N THR A 96 3.51 -6.86 5.06
CA THR A 96 2.21 -6.23 5.27
C THR A 96 1.68 -6.46 6.69
N ASP A 97 1.90 -7.65 7.23
CA ASP A 97 1.57 -7.96 8.62
C ASP A 97 2.42 -7.10 9.57
N PHE A 98 3.72 -6.95 9.30
CA PHE A 98 4.59 -6.03 10.03
C PHE A 98 4.09 -4.57 9.98
N ILE A 99 3.80 -4.05 8.79
CA ILE A 99 3.26 -2.69 8.63
C ILE A 99 1.95 -2.53 9.41
N SER A 100 1.08 -3.54 9.38
CA SER A 100 -0.21 -3.52 10.08
C SER A 100 -0.02 -3.54 11.60
N ALA A 101 0.95 -4.31 12.11
CA ALA A 101 1.32 -4.31 13.52
C ALA A 101 1.91 -2.98 13.97
N TYR A 102 2.68 -2.30 13.10
CA TYR A 102 3.30 -1.00 13.40
C TYR A 102 2.34 0.18 13.27
N ALA A 103 1.36 0.14 12.35
CA ALA A 103 0.46 1.23 12.00
C ALA A 103 -0.26 1.93 13.18
N PRO A 104 -0.66 1.26 14.28
CA PRO A 104 -1.30 1.92 15.42
C PRO A 104 -0.49 3.07 16.02
N ILE A 105 0.84 3.08 15.87
CA ILE A 105 1.72 4.14 16.38
C ILE A 105 1.31 5.54 15.93
N TRP A 106 0.66 5.67 14.76
CA TRP A 106 0.21 6.94 14.20
C TRP A 106 -1.02 7.51 14.92
N GLY A 107 -1.76 6.68 15.66
CA GLY A 107 -2.89 7.10 16.49
C GLY A 107 -2.52 7.39 17.94
N ILE A 108 -1.32 6.99 18.39
CA ILE A 108 -0.87 7.19 19.77
C ILE A 108 -0.26 8.58 19.91
N THR A 109 -0.88 9.41 20.75
CA THR A 109 -0.47 10.80 20.99
C THR A 109 0.34 10.97 22.27
N ASP A 110 0.07 10.14 23.29
CA ASP A 110 0.83 10.16 24.54
C ASP A 110 2.24 9.58 24.32
N PRO A 111 3.31 10.31 24.70
CA PRO A 111 4.68 9.84 24.50
C PRO A 111 5.01 8.55 25.25
N LYS A 112 4.46 8.35 26.46
CA LYS A 112 4.75 7.19 27.29
C LYS A 112 4.05 5.95 26.73
N GLU A 113 2.78 6.05 26.35
CA GLU A 113 2.06 4.97 25.66
C GLU A 113 2.77 4.59 24.35
N LYS A 114 3.33 5.56 23.63
CA LYS A 114 4.08 5.33 22.40
C LYS A 114 5.37 4.55 22.65
N GLU A 115 6.12 4.90 23.69
CA GLU A 115 7.31 4.15 24.11
C GLU A 115 6.97 2.71 24.53
N GLU A 116 5.92 2.53 25.34
CA GLU A 116 5.44 1.21 25.76
C GLU A 116 4.99 0.36 24.56
N PHE A 117 4.28 0.96 23.60
CA PHE A 117 3.88 0.30 22.37
C PHE A 117 5.07 -0.14 21.53
N ILE A 118 6.08 0.72 21.34
CA ILE A 118 7.30 0.38 20.61
C ILE A 118 8.07 -0.75 21.33
N ALA A 119 8.18 -0.68 22.66
CA ALA A 119 8.85 -1.71 23.46
C ALA A 119 8.15 -3.07 23.31
N LYS A 120 6.81 -3.07 23.35
CA LYS A 120 5.99 -4.27 23.12
C LYS A 120 6.21 -4.83 21.72
N LEU A 121 6.13 -4.00 20.68
CA LEU A 121 6.39 -4.43 19.29
C LEU A 121 7.76 -5.08 19.13
N LYS A 122 8.82 -4.44 19.67
CA LYS A 122 10.20 -4.96 19.61
C LYS A 122 10.34 -6.34 20.26
N LYS A 123 9.60 -6.60 21.35
CA LYS A 123 9.68 -7.85 22.09
C LYS A 123 8.80 -8.96 21.51
N GLU A 124 7.58 -8.61 21.10
CA GLU A 124 6.52 -9.59 20.84
C GLU A 124 6.18 -9.76 19.36
N SER A 125 6.52 -8.80 18.50
CA SER A 125 6.06 -8.81 17.10
C SER A 125 7.23 -8.80 16.11
N ILE A 126 8.17 -7.84 16.26
CA ILE A 126 9.31 -7.66 15.35
C ILE A 126 10.14 -8.94 15.15
N PRO A 127 10.42 -9.79 16.16
CA PRO A 127 11.23 -10.99 15.96
C PRO A 127 10.64 -12.04 15.02
N TYR A 128 9.35 -11.94 14.66
CA TYR A 128 8.65 -12.87 13.77
C TYR A 128 8.57 -12.38 12.32
N TYR A 129 9.07 -11.17 12.03
CA TYR A 129 9.13 -10.56 10.71
C TYR A 129 10.59 -10.34 10.29
#